data_AF-A0A353P597-F1
#
_entry.id   AF-A0A353P597-F1
#
_cell.length_a   1.000
_cell.length_b   1.000
_cell.length_c   1.000
_cell.angle_alpha   90.00
_cell.angle_beta   90.00
_cell.angle_gamma   90.00
#
_symmetry.space_group_name_H-M   'P 1'
#
loop_
_entity.id
_entity.type
_entity.pdbx_description
1 polymer ?
#
loop_
_entity_poly.entity_id
_entity_poly.type
_entity_poly.pdbx_seq_one_letter_code
_entity_poly.pdbx_strand_id
1 'polypeptide(L)'
;MAGIEERIRNVKQYYSKTIRTTKDLKTNACCIAESQPDYIRQILQSIDSEILNKFYGCGSPIPPAIKDCVVLDIGCGTGRDTFVVSKLVGDAGKVIGVDMIDRQLEIANRHTDAQMKKFGYSVSNIEFRKGYAENLKEIGIEDNSVDVVISNCVINLCCDKRKVFSEIFRVLKPGGELYFSDVFTNRRIPSFLAADPVLVGECLAGAMYIEDFRRTLRELNCPDYRVVSQRAIAISNSEIEAKIGMINFCSMTIRAFKLNGIEDICEDYGQSAVYLGKIPQCPHRFILDDHHIFIADKPQLVCGNTAAMLEQTRLGKHFKVTGDHSRHFGKFLCAPAAALDKTQNGALGCC
;
A
#
# COMPACT_ATOMS: atom_id res chain seq x y z
N MET A 1 17.82 -0.82 23.11
CA MET A 1 17.47 0.62 22.99
C MET A 1 18.47 1.40 22.13
N ALA A 2 19.79 1.31 22.38
CA ALA A 2 20.81 2.06 21.61
C ALA A 2 20.74 1.90 20.08
N GLY A 3 20.53 0.68 19.55
CA GLY A 3 20.46 0.45 18.09
C GLY A 3 19.19 0.95 17.40
N ILE A 4 18.07 1.11 18.13
CA ILE A 4 16.82 1.66 17.57
C ILE A 4 16.95 3.17 17.39
N GLU A 5 17.45 3.86 18.41
CA GLU A 5 17.67 5.30 18.37
C GLU A 5 18.69 5.69 17.30
N GLU A 6 19.75 4.90 17.14
CA GLU A 6 20.75 5.09 16.09
C GLU A 6 20.14 4.94 14.70
N ARG A 7 19.32 3.91 14.46
CA ARG A 7 18.63 3.73 13.18
C ARG A 7 17.68 4.89 12.86
N ILE A 8 16.86 5.32 13.83
CA ILE A 8 15.97 6.48 13.66
C ILE A 8 16.78 7.73 13.33
N ARG A 9 17.91 7.95 14.03
CA ARG A 9 18.81 9.08 13.78
C ARG A 9 19.40 9.02 12.36
N ASN A 10 19.82 7.84 11.90
CA ASN A 10 20.38 7.65 10.57
C ASN A 10 19.35 7.92 9.47
N VAL A 11 18.12 7.41 9.62
CA VAL A 11 17.02 7.70 8.69
C VAL A 11 16.71 9.20 8.68
N LYS A 12 16.55 9.82 9.85
CA LYS A 12 16.33 11.28 9.95
C LYS A 12 17.45 12.07 9.28
N GLN A 13 18.70 11.72 9.53
CA GLN A 13 19.84 12.41 8.94
C GLN A 13 19.90 12.26 7.41
N TYR A 14 19.69 11.04 6.91
CA TYR A 14 19.71 10.73 5.47
C TYR A 14 18.66 11.55 4.71
N TYR A 15 17.40 11.52 5.16
CA TYR A 15 16.30 12.25 4.52
C TYR A 15 16.26 13.75 4.84
N SER A 16 16.95 14.21 5.88
CA SER A 16 17.03 15.66 6.20
C SER A 16 18.20 16.38 5.55
N LYS A 17 19.35 15.71 5.36
CA LYS A 17 20.63 16.35 4.99
C LYS A 17 21.25 15.83 3.69
N THR A 18 21.13 14.54 3.40
CA THR A 18 21.95 13.89 2.35
C THR A 18 21.29 13.93 0.97
N ILE A 19 19.97 13.75 0.88
CA ILE A 19 19.29 13.79 -0.42
C ILE A 19 18.77 15.20 -0.70
N ARG A 20 19.29 15.82 -1.78
CA ARG A 20 18.83 17.13 -2.26
C ARG A 20 18.01 17.00 -3.56
N THR A 21 18.22 15.94 -4.35
CA THR A 21 17.47 15.68 -5.60
C THR A 21 17.31 14.17 -5.87
N THR A 22 16.34 13.76 -6.69
CA THR A 22 16.15 12.35 -7.13
C THR A 22 17.30 11.77 -7.96
N LYS A 23 18.25 12.59 -8.41
CA LYS A 23 19.44 12.15 -9.14
C LYS A 23 20.53 11.51 -8.25
N ASP A 24 20.36 11.57 -6.93
CA ASP A 24 21.35 11.06 -5.96
C ASP A 24 21.18 9.54 -5.66
N LEU A 25 20.16 8.89 -6.24
CA LEU A 25 19.82 7.47 -6.02
C LEU A 25 20.60 6.55 -6.98
N LYS A 26 21.21 5.46 -6.46
CA LYS A 26 22.04 4.54 -7.28
C LYS A 26 21.29 3.32 -7.81
N THR A 27 20.01 3.15 -7.47
CA THR A 27 19.15 2.08 -7.99
C THR A 27 17.84 2.62 -8.58
N ASN A 28 17.14 1.77 -9.34
CA ASN A 28 15.78 2.07 -9.82
C ASN A 28 14.68 1.76 -8.78
N ALA A 29 15.05 1.51 -7.52
CA ALA A 29 14.09 1.23 -6.45
C ALA A 29 13.17 2.43 -6.21
N CYS A 30 13.74 3.65 -6.21
CA CYS A 30 13.01 4.91 -6.04
C CYS A 30 12.58 5.58 -7.36
N CYS A 31 12.61 4.87 -8.49
CA CYS A 31 12.16 5.42 -9.77
C CYS A 31 10.68 5.12 -9.99
N ILE A 32 9.86 6.17 -10.08
CA ILE A 32 8.43 6.11 -10.45
C ILE A 32 8.35 5.68 -11.93
N ALA A 33 8.31 4.38 -12.21
CA ALA A 33 8.24 3.84 -13.56
C ALA A 33 6.83 3.37 -13.97
N GLU A 34 5.86 3.31 -13.04
CA GLU A 34 4.46 3.10 -13.39
C GLU A 34 3.84 4.44 -13.79
N SER A 35 3.36 4.52 -15.03
CA SER A 35 2.59 5.67 -15.50
C SER A 35 1.36 5.83 -14.61
N GLN A 36 1.39 6.85 -13.76
CA GLN A 36 0.27 7.18 -12.88
C GLN A 36 -1.04 7.31 -13.70
N PRO A 37 -2.19 6.85 -13.16
CA PRO A 37 -3.48 7.07 -13.81
C PRO A 37 -3.70 8.56 -14.16
N ASP A 38 -4.36 8.85 -15.28
CA ASP A 38 -4.55 10.23 -15.76
C ASP A 38 -5.16 11.15 -14.72
N TYR A 39 -6.15 10.66 -13.97
CA TYR A 39 -6.80 11.45 -12.93
C TYR A 39 -5.84 11.83 -11.79
N ILE A 40 -4.89 10.96 -11.43
CA ILE A 40 -3.84 11.28 -10.45
C ILE A 40 -2.85 12.27 -11.05
N ARG A 41 -2.45 12.09 -12.32
CA ARG A 41 -1.55 13.01 -13.02
C ARG A 41 -2.09 14.43 -13.07
N GLN A 42 -3.38 14.58 -13.37
CA GLN A 42 -4.05 15.88 -13.40
C GLN A 42 -4.04 16.55 -12.02
N ILE A 43 -4.29 15.79 -10.94
CA ILE A 43 -4.21 16.33 -9.57
C ILE A 43 -2.77 16.74 -9.24
N LEU A 44 -1.77 15.90 -9.57
CA LEU A 44 -0.35 16.22 -9.34
C LEU A 44 0.07 17.52 -10.04
N GLN A 45 -0.42 17.78 -11.26
CA GLN A 45 -0.15 19.05 -11.98
C GLN A 45 -0.71 20.27 -11.27
N SER A 46 -1.76 20.08 -10.45
CA SER A 46 -2.34 21.14 -9.64
C SER A 46 -1.65 21.29 -8.27
N ILE A 47 -0.67 20.46 -7.92
CA ILE A 47 0.03 20.55 -6.63
C ILE A 47 1.24 21.48 -6.73
N ASP A 48 1.49 22.25 -5.67
CA ASP A 48 2.63 23.18 -5.61
C ASP A 48 3.97 22.45 -5.75
N SER A 49 4.88 23.05 -6.52
CA SER A 49 6.13 22.42 -6.92
C SER A 49 7.06 22.11 -5.74
N GLU A 50 7.04 22.90 -4.67
CA GLU A 50 7.86 22.62 -3.47
C GLU A 50 7.44 21.31 -2.78
N ILE A 51 6.14 20.98 -2.80
CA ILE A 51 5.64 19.69 -2.30
C ILE A 51 6.19 18.55 -3.17
N LEU A 52 6.14 18.71 -4.50
CA LEU A 52 6.51 17.66 -5.47
C LEU A 52 8.02 17.41 -5.54
N ASN A 53 8.83 18.47 -5.48
CA ASN A 53 10.28 18.41 -5.72
C ASN A 53 11.08 17.68 -4.62
N LYS A 54 10.44 17.32 -3.51
CA LYS A 54 11.06 16.66 -2.34
C LYS A 54 10.46 15.28 -2.04
N PHE A 55 9.82 14.66 -3.03
CA PHE A 55 9.21 13.35 -2.88
C PHE A 55 10.18 12.20 -3.19
N TYR A 56 10.13 11.16 -2.36
CA TYR A 56 10.89 9.94 -2.51
C TYR A 56 9.94 8.75 -2.30
N GLY A 57 9.70 7.94 -3.34
CA GLY A 57 8.79 6.79 -3.26
C GLY A 57 8.92 5.88 -4.47
N CYS A 58 8.47 4.63 -4.33
CA CYS A 58 8.64 3.59 -5.35
C CYS A 58 7.40 3.40 -6.25
N GLY A 59 6.30 4.14 -5.96
CA GLY A 59 5.02 4.11 -6.65
C GLY A 59 4.08 5.25 -6.22
N SER A 60 2.76 5.07 -6.36
CA SER A 60 1.75 5.88 -5.65
C SER A 60 0.59 4.95 -5.25
N PRO A 61 0.61 4.43 -4.00
CA PRO A 61 -0.36 3.47 -3.52
C PRO A 61 -1.68 4.16 -3.14
N ILE A 62 -2.38 4.69 -4.14
CA ILE A 62 -3.65 5.38 -3.92
C ILE A 62 -4.76 4.51 -4.50
N PRO A 63 -5.59 3.87 -3.64
CA PRO A 63 -6.67 3.04 -4.13
C PRO A 63 -7.82 3.89 -4.71
N PRO A 64 -8.56 3.37 -5.70
CA PRO A 64 -9.81 3.97 -6.13
C PRO A 64 -10.90 3.86 -5.05
N ALA A 65 -12.04 4.50 -5.32
CA ALA A 65 -13.25 4.45 -4.48
C ALA A 65 -13.04 4.94 -3.04
N ILE A 66 -12.30 6.03 -2.86
CA ILE A 66 -12.02 6.65 -1.55
C ILE A 66 -12.82 7.93 -1.28
N LYS A 67 -13.83 8.23 -2.10
CA LYS A 67 -14.71 9.38 -1.87
C LYS A 67 -15.36 9.29 -0.48
N ASP A 68 -15.34 10.42 0.24
CA ASP A 68 -15.87 10.64 1.59
C ASP A 68 -15.18 9.78 2.69
N CYS A 69 -14.02 9.19 2.40
CA CYS A 69 -13.28 8.36 3.37
C CYS A 69 -12.38 9.19 4.29
N VAL A 70 -12.10 8.64 5.47
CA VAL A 70 -10.97 9.04 6.32
C VAL A 70 -9.74 8.22 5.92
N VAL A 71 -8.70 8.89 5.43
CA VAL A 71 -7.47 8.25 4.96
C VAL A 71 -6.28 8.66 5.83
N LEU A 72 -5.47 7.68 6.23
CA LEU A 72 -4.21 7.90 6.94
C LEU A 72 -3.04 7.64 5.99
N ASP A 73 -2.16 8.61 5.84
CA ASP A 73 -0.92 8.52 5.06
C ASP A 73 0.29 8.42 6.02
N ILE A 74 0.91 7.25 6.08
CA ILE A 74 2.05 6.97 6.98
C ILE A 74 3.37 7.24 6.24
N GLY A 75 4.15 8.17 6.79
CA GLY A 75 5.37 8.71 6.18
C GLY A 75 5.05 9.69 5.06
N CYS A 76 4.15 10.63 5.34
CA CYS A 76 3.59 11.55 4.35
C CYS A 76 4.62 12.53 3.75
N GLY A 77 5.78 12.73 4.39
CA GLY A 77 6.80 13.66 3.94
C GLY A 77 6.27 15.08 3.76
N THR A 78 6.51 15.67 2.59
CA THR A 78 5.96 16.99 2.21
C THR A 78 4.47 16.97 1.86
N GLY A 79 3.82 15.80 1.92
CA GLY A 79 2.39 15.63 1.71
C GLY A 79 1.97 15.33 0.26
N ARG A 80 2.88 14.94 -0.65
CA ARG A 80 2.53 14.69 -2.07
C ARG A 80 1.31 13.77 -2.22
N ASP A 81 1.38 12.56 -1.67
CA ASP A 81 0.29 11.59 -1.76
C ASP A 81 -0.91 12.06 -0.90
N THR A 82 -0.67 12.65 0.28
CA THR A 82 -1.71 13.28 1.13
C THR A 82 -2.57 14.30 0.37
N PHE A 83 -1.97 15.23 -0.39
CA PHE A 83 -2.69 16.25 -1.17
C PHE A 83 -3.45 15.63 -2.36
N VAL A 84 -2.89 14.59 -3.00
CA VAL A 84 -3.63 13.86 -4.05
C VAL A 84 -4.88 13.22 -3.45
N VAL A 85 -4.71 12.50 -2.34
CA VAL A 85 -5.80 11.84 -1.62
C VAL A 85 -6.84 12.85 -1.17
N SER A 86 -6.44 14.02 -0.65
CA SER A 86 -7.36 15.09 -0.25
C SER A 86 -8.30 15.52 -1.38
N LYS A 87 -7.80 15.56 -2.62
CA LYS A 87 -8.64 15.86 -3.78
C LYS A 87 -9.59 14.71 -4.14
N LEU A 88 -9.16 13.46 -3.93
CA LEU A 88 -9.94 12.25 -4.26
C LEU A 88 -11.01 11.92 -3.23
N VAL A 89 -10.74 12.15 -1.93
CA VAL A 89 -11.72 11.93 -0.85
C VAL A 89 -12.81 13.01 -0.87
N GLY A 90 -12.52 14.19 -1.42
CA GLY A 90 -13.48 15.31 -1.48
C GLY A 90 -13.52 16.10 -0.17
N ASP A 91 -14.31 17.17 -0.16
CA ASP A 91 -14.52 18.08 0.97
C ASP A 91 -15.17 17.42 2.19
N ALA A 92 -15.99 16.38 1.99
CA ALA A 92 -16.58 15.59 3.07
C ALA A 92 -15.64 14.49 3.62
N GLY A 93 -14.58 14.14 2.89
CA GLY A 93 -13.56 13.21 3.36
C GLY A 93 -12.54 13.86 4.29
N LYS A 94 -11.63 13.07 4.86
CA LYS A 94 -10.53 13.58 5.69
C LYS A 94 -9.23 12.84 5.37
N VAL A 95 -8.10 13.54 5.42
CA VAL A 95 -6.78 12.94 5.29
C VAL A 95 -5.90 13.33 6.48
N ILE A 96 -5.27 12.34 7.09
CA ILE A 96 -4.31 12.53 8.17
C ILE A 96 -2.93 12.11 7.64
N GLY A 97 -1.99 13.04 7.50
CA GLY A 97 -0.60 12.73 7.17
C GLY A 97 0.24 12.61 8.43
N VAL A 98 1.01 11.52 8.57
CA VAL A 98 1.92 11.32 9.70
C VAL A 98 3.36 11.25 9.20
N ASP A 99 4.26 12.00 9.83
CA ASP A 99 5.71 11.91 9.58
C ASP A 99 6.50 12.22 10.86
N MET A 100 7.74 11.73 10.94
CA MET A 100 8.63 11.98 12.08
C MET A 100 9.59 13.17 11.86
N ILE A 101 9.64 13.73 10.65
CA ILE A 101 10.59 14.77 10.24
C ILE A 101 9.91 16.15 10.24
N ASP A 102 10.30 17.01 11.18
CA ASP A 102 9.75 18.38 11.34
C ASP A 102 9.78 19.18 10.03
N ARG A 103 10.94 19.23 9.37
CA ARG A 103 11.13 20.01 8.14
C ARG A 103 10.17 19.62 7.01
N GLN A 104 9.81 18.34 6.92
CA GLN A 104 8.89 17.86 5.89
C GLN A 104 7.47 18.32 6.20
N LEU A 105 7.05 18.18 7.46
CA LEU A 105 5.75 18.66 7.94
C LEU A 105 5.62 20.18 7.89
N GLU A 106 6.69 20.95 8.12
CA GLU A 106 6.70 22.40 7.96
C GLU A 106 6.35 22.84 6.54
N ILE A 107 6.88 22.13 5.53
CA ILE A 107 6.55 22.38 4.12
C ILE A 107 5.10 22.01 3.87
N ALA A 108 4.68 20.80 4.28
CA ALA A 108 3.33 20.31 4.09
C ALA A 108 2.29 21.30 4.66
N ASN A 109 2.46 21.71 5.92
CA ASN A 109 1.57 22.65 6.60
C ASN A 109 1.53 24.04 5.96
N ARG A 110 2.68 24.57 5.51
CA ARG A 110 2.74 25.91 4.88
C ARG A 110 1.94 25.97 3.57
N HIS A 111 1.86 24.86 2.84
CA HIS A 111 1.13 24.80 1.58
C HIS A 111 -0.35 24.44 1.75
N THR A 112 -0.78 23.94 2.91
CA THR A 112 -2.15 23.43 3.13
C THR A 112 -3.21 24.44 2.72
N ASP A 113 -3.22 25.65 3.28
CA ASP A 113 -4.30 26.61 3.06
C ASP A 113 -4.42 27.04 1.59
N ALA A 114 -3.28 27.33 0.95
CA ALA A 114 -3.23 27.73 -0.45
C ALA A 114 -3.75 26.59 -1.36
N GLN A 115 -3.38 25.36 -1.04
CA GLN A 115 -3.75 24.17 -1.82
C GLN A 115 -5.21 23.79 -1.65
N MET A 116 -5.75 23.87 -0.42
CA MET A 116 -7.17 23.64 -0.17
C MET A 116 -8.03 24.67 -0.92
N LYS A 117 -7.60 25.94 -0.93
CA LYS A 117 -8.25 26.99 -1.73
C LYS A 117 -8.21 26.68 -3.22
N LYS A 118 -7.07 26.21 -3.75
CA LYS A 118 -6.91 25.79 -5.15
C LYS A 118 -7.81 24.60 -5.51
N PHE A 119 -8.08 23.71 -4.54
CA PHE A 119 -9.01 22.61 -4.71
C PHE A 119 -10.49 23.01 -4.58
N GLY A 120 -10.77 24.24 -4.15
CA GLY A 120 -12.12 24.78 -3.99
C GLY A 120 -12.74 24.49 -2.62
N TYR A 121 -11.94 24.15 -1.61
CA TYR A 121 -12.43 23.82 -0.27
C TYR A 121 -12.48 25.05 0.64
N SER A 122 -13.59 25.21 1.36
CA SER A 122 -13.75 26.28 2.36
C SER A 122 -13.07 25.97 3.69
N VAL A 123 -12.91 24.69 4.00
CA VAL A 123 -12.23 24.17 5.20
C VAL A 123 -11.23 23.11 4.75
N SER A 124 -10.04 23.10 5.34
CA SER A 124 -9.05 22.06 5.07
C SER A 124 -9.58 20.70 5.51
N ASN A 125 -9.48 19.72 4.62
CA ASN A 125 -9.74 18.32 4.95
C ASN A 125 -8.45 17.54 5.30
N ILE A 126 -7.30 18.23 5.37
CA ILE A 126 -6.00 17.64 5.71
C ILE A 126 -5.57 18.04 7.11
N GLU A 127 -5.01 17.08 7.84
CA GLU A 127 -4.31 17.29 9.11
C GLU A 127 -2.94 16.61 9.07
N PHE A 128 -1.87 17.34 9.37
CA PHE A 128 -0.52 16.78 9.47
C PHE A 128 -0.11 16.60 10.94
N ARG A 129 0.35 15.41 11.31
CA ARG A 129 0.75 15.07 12.68
C ARG A 129 2.19 14.58 12.72
N LYS A 130 2.96 15.11 13.68
CA LYS A 130 4.29 14.62 13.98
C LYS A 130 4.21 13.37 14.83
N GLY A 131 4.73 12.24 14.35
CA GLY A 131 4.70 10.99 15.09
C GLY A 131 5.48 9.86 14.45
N TYR A 132 5.47 8.71 15.12
CA TYR A 132 6.05 7.47 14.61
C TYR A 132 4.94 6.51 14.19
N ALA A 133 5.15 5.78 13.10
CA ALA A 133 4.22 4.76 12.62
C ALA A 133 3.97 3.65 13.67
N GLU A 134 4.95 3.41 14.52
CA GLU A 134 4.92 2.45 15.62
C GLU A 134 4.04 2.89 16.81
N ASN A 135 3.55 4.13 16.86
CA ASN A 135 2.74 4.62 17.98
C ASN A 135 1.75 5.72 17.55
N LEU A 136 0.79 5.35 16.70
CA LEU A 136 -0.25 6.25 16.21
C LEU A 136 -1.20 6.70 17.33
N LYS A 137 -1.33 5.92 18.40
CA LYS A 137 -2.14 6.27 19.58
C LYS A 137 -1.62 7.52 20.30
N GLU A 138 -0.30 7.67 20.41
CA GLU A 138 0.33 8.82 21.08
C GLU A 138 0.00 10.15 20.39
N ILE A 139 -0.22 10.11 19.08
CA ILE A 139 -0.62 11.27 18.27
C ILE A 139 -2.14 11.36 18.09
N GLY A 140 -2.92 10.67 18.92
CA GLY A 140 -4.37 10.79 18.99
C GLY A 140 -5.13 10.18 17.81
N ILE A 141 -4.60 9.12 17.19
CA ILE A 141 -5.36 8.33 16.20
C ILE A 141 -6.05 7.17 16.92
N GLU A 142 -7.37 7.30 17.03
CA GLU A 142 -8.25 6.39 17.76
C GLU A 142 -8.41 5.03 17.06
N ASP A 143 -8.80 4.02 17.83
CA ASP A 143 -9.16 2.70 17.32
C ASP A 143 -10.33 2.82 16.33
N ASN A 144 -10.32 2.02 15.26
CA ASN A 144 -11.42 1.95 14.29
C ASN A 144 -11.88 3.32 13.75
N SER A 145 -10.95 4.23 13.49
CA SER A 145 -11.24 5.61 13.06
C SER A 145 -10.95 5.88 11.58
N VAL A 146 -10.18 5.01 10.92
CA VAL A 146 -9.66 5.20 9.55
C VAL A 146 -10.28 4.19 8.59
N ASP A 147 -10.72 4.64 7.42
CA ASP A 147 -11.27 3.77 6.36
C ASP A 147 -10.14 3.16 5.51
N VAL A 148 -9.10 3.94 5.20
CA VAL A 148 -7.96 3.50 4.40
C VAL A 148 -6.64 3.98 4.99
N VAL A 149 -5.68 3.10 5.16
CA VAL A 149 -4.29 3.44 5.46
C VAL A 149 -3.46 3.25 4.21
N ILE A 150 -2.70 4.28 3.83
CA ILE A 150 -1.72 4.22 2.74
C ILE A 150 -0.30 4.47 3.26
N SER A 151 0.68 3.93 2.55
CA SER A 151 2.10 4.19 2.80
C SER A 151 2.93 3.83 1.58
N ASN A 152 4.03 4.54 1.35
CA ASN A 152 4.85 4.39 0.15
C ASN A 152 6.34 4.34 0.52
N CYS A 153 6.93 3.14 0.53
CA CYS A 153 8.35 2.90 0.83
C CYS A 153 8.83 3.42 2.20
N VAL A 154 7.96 3.38 3.22
CA VAL A 154 8.26 3.85 4.58
C VAL A 154 8.36 2.71 5.59
N ILE A 155 7.53 1.67 5.48
CA ILE A 155 7.44 0.61 6.50
C ILE A 155 8.77 -0.16 6.63
N ASN A 156 9.50 -0.30 5.52
CA ASN A 156 10.84 -0.89 5.55
C ASN A 156 11.87 -0.10 6.38
N LEU A 157 11.68 1.21 6.55
CA LEU A 157 12.52 2.07 7.37
C LEU A 157 12.18 1.99 8.86
N CYS A 158 10.97 1.55 9.21
CA CYS A 158 10.50 1.40 10.58
C CYS A 158 11.34 0.38 11.36
N CYS A 159 11.48 0.64 12.66
CA CYS A 159 12.30 -0.17 13.55
C CYS A 159 11.56 -1.45 13.97
N ASP A 160 10.27 -1.32 14.27
CA ASP A 160 9.41 -2.44 14.65
C ASP A 160 8.21 -2.54 13.69
N LYS A 161 8.39 -3.32 12.62
CA LYS A 161 7.37 -3.52 11.60
C LYS A 161 6.11 -4.21 12.15
N ARG A 162 6.25 -5.13 13.12
CA ARG A 162 5.08 -5.80 13.70
C ARG A 162 4.22 -4.80 14.45
N LYS A 163 4.87 -3.90 15.21
CA LYS A 163 4.16 -2.81 15.89
C LYS A 163 3.50 -1.84 14.91
N VAL A 164 4.15 -1.51 13.79
CA VAL A 164 3.53 -0.71 12.71
C VAL A 164 2.27 -1.39 12.19
N PHE A 165 2.33 -2.67 11.79
CA PHE A 165 1.14 -3.37 11.29
C PHE A 165 0.05 -3.50 12.36
N SER A 166 0.42 -3.74 13.63
CA SER A 166 -0.53 -3.76 14.74
C SER A 166 -1.26 -2.42 14.91
N GLU A 167 -0.54 -1.29 14.88
CA GLU A 167 -1.14 0.04 14.93
C GLU A 167 -2.04 0.32 13.73
N ILE A 168 -1.62 -0.08 12.52
CA ILE A 168 -2.43 0.03 11.30
C ILE A 168 -3.76 -0.71 11.48
N PHE A 169 -3.72 -1.99 11.89
CA PHE A 169 -4.94 -2.77 12.08
C PHE A 169 -5.77 -2.30 13.28
N ARG A 170 -5.17 -1.66 14.30
CA ARG A 170 -5.92 -1.01 15.38
C ARG A 170 -6.74 0.17 14.87
N VAL A 171 -6.12 1.08 14.10
CA VAL A 171 -6.78 2.32 13.64
C VAL A 171 -7.79 2.09 12.52
N LEU A 172 -7.61 1.02 11.72
CA LEU A 172 -8.56 0.66 10.67
C LEU A 172 -9.93 0.32 11.26
N LYS A 173 -11.00 0.88 10.68
CA LYS A 173 -12.39 0.47 10.91
C LYS A 173 -12.59 -1.00 10.49
N PRO A 174 -13.59 -1.71 11.04
CA PRO A 174 -14.08 -2.94 10.42
C PRO A 174 -14.44 -2.68 8.95
N GLY A 175 -13.96 -3.50 8.03
CA GLY A 175 -14.06 -3.30 6.58
C GLY A 175 -13.05 -2.29 6.00
N GLY A 176 -12.19 -1.71 6.83
CA GLY A 176 -11.12 -0.80 6.43
C GLY A 176 -9.98 -1.51 5.70
N GLU A 177 -9.16 -0.76 4.99
CA GLU A 177 -8.12 -1.28 4.10
C GLU A 177 -6.74 -0.67 4.37
N LEU A 178 -5.71 -1.51 4.47
CA LEU A 178 -4.33 -1.12 4.23
C LEU A 178 -4.04 -1.26 2.72
N TYR A 179 -3.58 -0.20 2.07
CA TYR A 179 -3.16 -0.19 0.67
C TYR A 179 -1.81 0.50 0.54
N PHE A 180 -0.72 -0.24 0.36
CA PHE A 180 0.63 0.31 0.45
C PHE A 180 1.57 -0.31 -0.59
N SER A 181 2.60 0.45 -0.96
CA SER A 181 3.69 -0.03 -1.81
C SER A 181 4.99 -0.06 -1.01
N ASP A 182 5.69 -1.18 -1.04
CA ASP A 182 7.02 -1.29 -0.42
C ASP A 182 7.88 -2.37 -1.11
N VAL A 183 9.13 -2.47 -0.70
CA VAL A 183 10.10 -3.46 -1.20
C VAL A 183 10.01 -4.76 -0.40
N PHE A 184 9.85 -5.87 -1.11
CA PHE A 184 9.84 -7.23 -0.56
C PHE A 184 10.99 -8.05 -1.12
N THR A 185 11.34 -9.10 -0.38
CA THR A 185 12.32 -10.09 -0.79
C THR A 185 11.72 -11.49 -0.84
N ASN A 186 12.31 -12.34 -1.67
CA ASN A 186 12.01 -13.77 -1.71
C ASN A 186 12.71 -14.58 -0.60
N ARG A 187 13.64 -13.95 0.14
CA ARG A 187 14.47 -14.58 1.18
C ARG A 187 14.75 -13.59 2.31
N ARG A 188 14.94 -14.09 3.53
CA ARG A 188 15.38 -13.27 4.66
C ARG A 188 16.76 -12.68 4.39
N ILE A 189 16.89 -11.37 4.62
CA ILE A 189 18.17 -10.67 4.51
C ILE A 189 19.04 -11.06 5.73
N PRO A 190 20.25 -11.61 5.51
CA PRO A 190 21.19 -11.87 6.60
C PRO A 190 21.53 -10.61 7.40
N SER A 191 21.74 -10.77 8.70
CA SER A 191 22.01 -9.64 9.61
C SER A 191 23.24 -8.80 9.21
N PHE A 192 24.28 -9.43 8.65
CA PHE A 192 25.47 -8.73 8.19
C PHE A 192 25.20 -7.81 6.98
N LEU A 193 24.20 -8.12 6.14
CA LEU A 193 23.76 -7.26 5.04
C LEU A 193 22.79 -6.18 5.51
N ALA A 194 22.03 -6.44 6.57
CA ALA A 194 21.11 -5.45 7.14
C ALA A 194 21.84 -4.21 7.70
N ALA A 195 23.13 -4.35 8.05
CA ALA A 195 23.99 -3.26 8.49
C ALA A 195 24.84 -2.62 7.37
N ASP A 196 24.76 -3.12 6.13
CA ASP A 196 25.55 -2.59 5.01
C ASP A 196 25.09 -1.17 4.65
N PRO A 197 25.96 -0.14 4.70
CA PRO A 197 25.57 1.25 4.48
C PRO A 197 24.95 1.52 3.12
N VAL A 198 25.33 0.75 2.10
CA VAL A 198 24.83 0.91 0.73
C VAL A 198 23.41 0.34 0.63
N LEU A 199 23.18 -0.87 1.17
CA LEU A 199 21.83 -1.45 1.21
C LEU A 199 20.87 -0.64 2.09
N VAL A 200 21.37 -0.05 3.18
CA VAL A 200 20.59 0.85 4.04
C VAL A 200 20.20 2.12 3.29
N GLY A 201 21.16 2.76 2.59
CA GLY A 201 20.90 3.97 1.80
C GLY A 201 19.90 3.76 0.65
N GLU A 202 19.89 2.57 0.05
CA GLU A 202 18.97 2.22 -1.05
C GLU A 202 17.63 1.65 -0.55
N CYS A 203 17.34 1.70 0.76
CA CYS A 203 16.13 1.15 1.39
C CYS A 203 15.94 -0.37 1.23
N LEU A 204 16.98 -1.09 0.79
CA LEU A 204 16.94 -2.53 0.52
C LEU A 204 17.22 -3.36 1.78
N ALA A 205 18.09 -2.87 2.68
CA ALA A 205 18.47 -3.58 3.91
C ALA A 205 17.28 -3.90 4.82
N GLY A 206 16.26 -3.04 4.78
CA GLY A 206 15.05 -3.16 5.60
C GLY A 206 13.94 -3.99 4.96
N ALA A 207 14.12 -4.48 3.73
CA ALA A 207 13.06 -5.11 2.95
C ALA A 207 12.53 -6.39 3.61
N MET A 208 11.21 -6.55 3.55
CA MET A 208 10.52 -7.65 4.21
C MET A 208 10.57 -8.92 3.37
N TYR A 209 10.94 -10.04 4.00
CA TYR A 209 10.65 -11.35 3.42
C TYR A 209 9.13 -11.54 3.34
N ILE A 210 8.61 -11.80 2.14
CA ILE A 210 7.17 -11.85 1.86
C ILE A 210 6.41 -12.83 2.78
N GLU A 211 6.99 -13.98 3.11
CA GLU A 211 6.31 -14.94 4.00
C GLU A 211 6.33 -14.52 5.47
N ASP A 212 7.33 -13.75 5.92
CA ASP A 212 7.32 -13.17 7.27
C ASP A 212 6.28 -12.06 7.39
N PHE A 213 6.10 -11.28 6.32
CA PHE A 213 4.99 -10.34 6.20
C PHE A 213 3.63 -11.06 6.24
N ARG A 214 3.45 -12.13 5.46
CA ARG A 214 2.22 -12.95 5.48
C ARG A 214 1.90 -13.48 6.88
N ARG A 215 2.92 -14.00 7.59
CA ARG A 215 2.77 -14.50 8.97
C ARG A 215 2.35 -13.38 9.93
N THR A 216 2.96 -12.20 9.79
CA THR A 216 2.61 -11.02 10.61
C THR A 216 1.15 -10.61 10.41
N LEU A 217 0.66 -10.56 9.17
CA LEU A 217 -0.75 -10.23 8.91
C LEU A 217 -1.71 -11.30 9.42
N ARG A 218 -1.34 -12.58 9.32
CA ARG A 218 -2.11 -13.68 9.89
C ARG A 218 -2.26 -13.57 11.41
N GLU A 219 -1.19 -13.19 12.12
CA GLU A 219 -1.24 -12.91 13.57
C GLU A 219 -2.20 -11.77 13.93
N LEU A 220 -2.49 -10.87 12.98
CA LEU A 220 -3.42 -9.75 13.12
C LEU A 220 -4.83 -10.06 12.60
N ASN A 221 -5.18 -11.35 12.44
CA ASN A 221 -6.46 -11.81 11.87
C ASN A 221 -6.72 -11.34 10.43
N CYS A 222 -5.66 -11.13 9.65
CA CYS A 222 -5.75 -10.84 8.22
C CYS A 222 -4.96 -11.89 7.43
N PRO A 223 -5.49 -13.11 7.27
CA PRO A 223 -4.74 -14.19 6.63
C PRO A 223 -4.66 -14.09 5.10
N ASP A 224 -5.47 -13.23 4.47
CA ASP A 224 -5.54 -13.03 3.02
C ASP A 224 -5.22 -11.56 2.66
N TYR A 225 -3.96 -11.29 2.27
CA TYR A 225 -3.59 -10.04 1.60
C TYR A 225 -3.55 -10.27 0.08
N ARG A 226 -3.79 -9.22 -0.69
CA ARG A 226 -3.77 -9.28 -2.15
C ARG A 226 -2.64 -8.44 -2.75
N VAL A 227 -1.99 -8.99 -3.76
CA VAL A 227 -0.97 -8.28 -4.55
C VAL A 227 -1.68 -7.57 -5.69
N VAL A 228 -1.58 -6.24 -5.74
CA VAL A 228 -2.21 -5.41 -6.78
C VAL A 228 -1.30 -5.22 -7.97
N SER A 229 -0.03 -4.93 -7.70
CA SER A 229 1.02 -4.86 -8.71
C SER A 229 2.34 -5.33 -8.12
N GLN A 230 3.23 -5.84 -8.97
CA GLN A 230 4.57 -6.25 -8.58
C GLN A 230 5.57 -5.97 -9.70
N ARG A 231 6.77 -5.53 -9.33
CA ARG A 231 7.86 -5.22 -10.25
C ARG A 231 9.20 -5.64 -9.66
N ALA A 232 9.96 -6.44 -10.39
CA ALA A 232 11.33 -6.76 -10.01
C ALA A 232 12.21 -5.50 -9.93
N ILE A 233 13.03 -5.42 -8.89
CA ILE A 233 14.05 -4.37 -8.72
C ILE A 233 15.37 -4.96 -9.15
N ALA A 234 15.99 -4.36 -10.17
CA ALA A 234 17.31 -4.74 -10.65
C ALA A 234 18.37 -3.97 -9.86
N ILE A 235 19.39 -4.67 -9.38
CA ILE A 235 20.52 -4.06 -8.68
C ILE A 235 21.63 -3.84 -9.70
N SER A 236 21.87 -2.60 -10.11
CA SER A 236 22.88 -2.25 -11.14
C SER A 236 24.31 -2.11 -10.58
N ASN A 237 24.56 -2.59 -9.36
CA ASN A 237 25.86 -2.48 -8.69
C ASN A 237 26.42 -3.88 -8.42
N SER A 238 27.49 -4.23 -9.12
CA SER A 238 28.13 -5.56 -9.06
C SER A 238 28.65 -5.94 -7.67
N GLU A 239 29.09 -4.97 -6.86
CA GLU A 239 29.54 -5.24 -5.49
C GLU A 239 28.36 -5.61 -4.60
N ILE A 240 27.21 -4.96 -4.79
CA ILE A 240 25.98 -5.29 -4.05
C ILE A 240 25.46 -6.65 -4.51
N GLU A 241 25.39 -6.91 -5.83
CA GLU A 241 24.96 -8.19 -6.39
C GLU A 241 25.78 -9.36 -5.82
N ALA A 242 27.10 -9.21 -5.73
CA ALA A 242 27.97 -10.22 -5.12
C ALA A 242 27.66 -10.46 -3.63
N LYS A 243 27.30 -9.40 -2.88
CA LYS A 243 26.96 -9.48 -1.45
C LYS A 243 25.58 -10.08 -1.19
N ILE A 244 24.56 -9.70 -1.97
CA ILE A 244 23.17 -10.14 -1.76
C ILE A 244 22.94 -11.58 -2.22
N GLY A 245 23.82 -12.14 -3.06
CA GLY A 245 23.70 -13.49 -3.57
C GLY A 245 22.38 -13.71 -4.32
N MET A 246 21.58 -14.66 -3.86
CA MET A 246 20.31 -15.07 -4.53
C MET A 246 19.06 -14.37 -3.96
N ILE A 247 19.23 -13.24 -3.29
CA ILE A 247 18.11 -12.44 -2.76
C ILE A 247 17.58 -11.58 -3.91
N ASN A 248 16.32 -11.82 -4.29
CA ASN A 248 15.62 -11.01 -5.28
C ASN A 248 14.74 -9.98 -4.57
N PHE A 249 14.73 -8.76 -5.08
CA PHE A 249 13.94 -7.65 -4.58
C PHE A 249 12.78 -7.37 -5.53
N CYS A 250 11.61 -7.10 -4.96
CA CYS A 250 10.40 -6.77 -5.70
C CYS A 250 9.71 -5.58 -5.06
N SER A 251 9.38 -4.56 -5.83
CA SER A 251 8.42 -3.54 -5.40
C SER A 251 7.03 -4.13 -5.55
N MET A 252 6.24 -4.17 -4.48
CA MET A 252 4.88 -4.71 -4.52
C MET A 252 3.91 -3.70 -3.94
N THR A 253 2.79 -3.50 -4.63
CA THR A 253 1.61 -2.83 -4.07
C THR A 253 0.70 -3.91 -3.51
N ILE A 254 0.42 -3.82 -2.22
CA ILE A 254 -0.39 -4.78 -1.49
C ILE A 254 -1.62 -4.10 -0.93
N ARG A 255 -2.73 -4.82 -0.95
CA ARG A 255 -3.92 -4.48 -0.18
C ARG A 255 -4.28 -5.56 0.83
N ALA A 256 -4.77 -5.15 1.99
CA ALA A 256 -5.19 -6.04 3.06
C ALA A 256 -6.41 -5.42 3.77
N PHE A 257 -7.46 -6.19 3.98
CA PHE A 257 -8.70 -5.71 4.58
C PHE A 257 -8.84 -6.20 6.02
N LYS A 258 -9.29 -5.31 6.92
CA LYS A 258 -9.67 -5.68 8.28
C LYS A 258 -11.10 -6.21 8.28
N LEU A 259 -11.24 -7.51 8.00
CA LEU A 259 -12.52 -8.21 7.95
C LEU A 259 -12.52 -9.40 8.91
N ASN A 260 -13.69 -9.67 9.49
CA ASN A 260 -13.88 -10.86 10.30
C ASN A 260 -14.25 -12.04 9.38
N GLY A 261 -13.80 -13.25 9.73
CA GLY A 261 -14.18 -14.47 8.99
C GLY A 261 -13.49 -14.64 7.64
N ILE A 262 -12.39 -13.91 7.38
CA ILE A 262 -11.51 -14.19 6.23
C ILE A 262 -10.71 -15.46 6.53
N GLU A 263 -10.74 -16.40 5.59
CA GLU A 263 -10.07 -17.68 5.68
C GLU A 263 -8.66 -17.60 5.07
N ASP A 264 -7.77 -18.54 5.39
CA ASP A 264 -6.38 -18.49 4.91
C ASP A 264 -6.18 -19.10 3.52
N ILE A 265 -7.25 -19.65 2.94
CA ILE A 265 -7.33 -20.13 1.57
C ILE A 265 -8.62 -19.64 0.91
N CYS A 266 -8.66 -19.67 -0.42
CA CYS A 266 -9.85 -19.33 -1.19
C CYS A 266 -10.86 -20.49 -1.14
N GLU A 267 -11.91 -20.34 -0.34
CA GLU A 267 -13.01 -21.29 -0.25
C GLU A 267 -14.17 -20.94 -1.18
N ASP A 268 -14.81 -21.96 -1.74
CA ASP A 268 -15.93 -21.83 -2.67
C ASP A 268 -17.27 -22.00 -1.94
N TYR A 269 -18.08 -20.94 -1.98
CA TYR A 269 -19.46 -20.93 -1.48
C TYR A 269 -20.48 -20.71 -2.62
N GLY A 270 -20.05 -20.84 -3.88
CA GLY A 270 -20.89 -20.63 -5.05
C GLY A 270 -21.28 -19.17 -5.29
N GLN A 271 -20.52 -18.23 -4.72
CA GLN A 271 -20.82 -16.81 -4.80
C GLN A 271 -20.38 -16.21 -6.14
N SER A 272 -21.09 -15.16 -6.57
CA SER A 272 -20.71 -14.34 -7.71
C SER A 272 -20.75 -12.86 -7.36
N ALA A 273 -19.89 -12.08 -8.01
CA ALA A 273 -19.85 -10.63 -7.88
C ALA A 273 -20.02 -9.97 -9.25
N VAL A 274 -20.78 -8.88 -9.27
CA VAL A 274 -20.96 -8.00 -10.44
C VAL A 274 -20.46 -6.61 -10.06
N TYR A 275 -19.50 -6.09 -10.81
CA TYR A 275 -19.09 -4.70 -10.69
C TYR A 275 -20.11 -3.78 -11.38
N LEU A 276 -20.61 -2.77 -10.67
CA LEU A 276 -21.71 -1.93 -11.14
C LEU A 276 -21.27 -0.71 -11.98
N GLY A 277 -19.97 -0.57 -12.28
CA GLY A 277 -19.46 0.57 -13.06
C GLY A 277 -19.52 1.94 -12.34
N LYS A 278 -19.81 1.96 -11.04
CA LYS A 278 -20.13 3.19 -10.27
C LYS A 278 -18.91 3.97 -9.77
N ILE A 279 -17.69 3.49 -9.98
CA ILE A 279 -16.48 4.20 -9.57
C ILE A 279 -16.06 5.12 -10.72
N PRO A 280 -16.09 6.46 -10.58
CA PRO A 280 -15.84 7.39 -11.68
C PRO A 280 -14.50 7.19 -12.39
N GLN A 281 -13.47 6.80 -11.63
CA GLN A 281 -12.12 6.55 -12.15
C GLN A 281 -12.01 5.20 -12.90
N CYS A 282 -13.01 4.33 -12.79
CA CYS A 282 -12.97 2.95 -13.24
C CYS A 282 -14.31 2.53 -13.89
N PRO A 283 -14.86 3.24 -14.87
CA PRO A 283 -16.24 3.02 -15.33
C PRO A 283 -16.45 1.64 -15.98
N HIS A 284 -15.44 1.10 -16.65
CA HIS A 284 -15.57 -0.13 -17.45
C HIS A 284 -15.05 -1.39 -16.74
N ARG A 285 -14.08 -1.24 -15.84
CA ARG A 285 -13.48 -2.36 -15.11
C ARG A 285 -12.92 -1.91 -13.78
N PHE A 286 -12.97 -2.79 -12.79
CA PHE A 286 -12.31 -2.63 -11.50
C PHE A 286 -11.28 -3.74 -11.30
N ILE A 287 -10.06 -3.36 -10.93
CA ILE A 287 -8.98 -4.28 -10.60
C ILE A 287 -8.93 -4.38 -9.08
N LEU A 288 -9.30 -5.54 -8.53
CA LEU A 288 -9.17 -5.79 -7.10
C LEU A 288 -7.71 -6.12 -6.78
N ASP A 289 -7.09 -6.98 -7.57
CA ASP A 289 -5.72 -7.46 -7.43
C ASP A 289 -5.18 -7.98 -8.77
N ASP A 290 -3.99 -8.60 -8.78
CA ASP A 290 -3.31 -9.06 -9.99
C ASP A 290 -4.03 -10.19 -10.76
N HIS A 291 -5.12 -10.75 -10.22
CA HIS A 291 -5.87 -11.82 -10.86
C HIS A 291 -7.40 -11.66 -10.82
N HIS A 292 -7.92 -10.65 -10.12
CA HIS A 292 -9.34 -10.31 -10.11
C HIS A 292 -9.61 -8.99 -10.84
N ILE A 293 -10.04 -9.12 -12.10
CA ILE A 293 -10.46 -8.00 -12.96
C ILE A 293 -11.96 -8.12 -13.24
N PHE A 294 -12.76 -7.28 -12.61
CA PHE A 294 -14.20 -7.25 -12.80
C PHE A 294 -14.59 -6.30 -13.92
N ILE A 295 -15.24 -6.82 -14.97
CA ILE A 295 -15.82 -6.01 -16.05
C ILE A 295 -17.20 -5.52 -15.60
N ALA A 296 -17.52 -4.26 -15.86
CA ALA A 296 -18.82 -3.69 -15.50
C ALA A 296 -19.97 -4.53 -16.06
N ASP A 297 -20.97 -4.77 -15.22
CA ASP A 297 -22.20 -5.54 -15.49
C ASP A 297 -21.99 -7.03 -15.85
N LYS A 298 -20.74 -7.51 -15.83
CA LYS A 298 -20.42 -8.93 -16.08
C LYS A 298 -20.29 -9.68 -14.75
N PRO A 299 -21.12 -10.71 -14.50
CA PRO A 299 -20.96 -11.56 -13.32
C PRO A 299 -19.69 -12.40 -13.42
N GLN A 300 -19.01 -12.56 -12.29
CA GLN A 300 -17.84 -13.40 -12.13
C GLN A 300 -17.96 -14.21 -10.83
N LEU A 301 -17.64 -15.51 -10.89
CA LEU A 301 -17.54 -16.34 -9.69
C LEU A 301 -16.38 -15.88 -8.81
N VAL A 302 -16.58 -15.91 -7.51
CA VAL A 302 -15.60 -15.46 -6.52
C VAL A 302 -15.57 -16.40 -5.32
N CYS A 303 -14.42 -16.51 -4.67
CA CYS A 303 -14.31 -17.19 -3.37
C CYS A 303 -14.96 -16.36 -2.25
N GLY A 304 -15.20 -16.99 -1.10
CA GLY A 304 -15.78 -16.35 0.08
C GLY A 304 -15.01 -15.10 0.53
N ASN A 305 -13.68 -15.16 0.55
CA ASN A 305 -12.84 -14.01 0.89
C ASN A 305 -13.05 -12.83 -0.08
N THR A 306 -13.02 -13.08 -1.40
CA THR A 306 -13.24 -12.03 -2.39
C THR A 306 -14.66 -11.46 -2.30
N ALA A 307 -15.68 -12.31 -2.09
CA ALA A 307 -17.05 -11.85 -1.84
C ALA A 307 -17.10 -10.91 -0.62
N ALA A 308 -16.51 -11.30 0.51
CA ALA A 308 -16.47 -10.47 1.71
C ALA A 308 -15.73 -9.13 1.49
N MET A 309 -14.60 -9.12 0.77
CA MET A 309 -13.89 -7.89 0.40
C MET A 309 -14.74 -6.95 -0.45
N LEU A 310 -15.54 -7.49 -1.37
CA LEU A 310 -16.37 -6.71 -2.28
C LEU A 310 -17.69 -6.25 -1.65
N GLU A 311 -18.21 -6.97 -0.65
CA GLU A 311 -19.50 -6.69 -0.01
C GLU A 311 -19.38 -5.89 1.29
N GLN A 312 -18.44 -6.29 2.17
CA GLN A 312 -18.37 -5.83 3.57
C GLN A 312 -17.39 -4.66 3.78
N THR A 313 -16.91 -4.06 2.71
CA THR A 313 -16.00 -2.91 2.75
C THR A 313 -16.63 -1.70 2.05
N ARG A 314 -15.91 -0.58 1.96
CA ARG A 314 -16.37 0.57 1.17
C ARG A 314 -16.66 0.23 -0.31
N LEU A 315 -16.16 -0.90 -0.81
CA LEU A 315 -16.42 -1.39 -2.16
C LEU A 315 -17.87 -1.90 -2.33
N GLY A 316 -18.56 -2.27 -1.25
CA GLY A 316 -19.93 -2.82 -1.26
C GLY A 316 -20.92 -2.01 -2.07
N LYS A 317 -20.86 -0.67 -2.00
CA LYS A 317 -21.76 0.22 -2.76
C LYS A 317 -21.53 0.17 -4.29
N HIS A 318 -20.44 -0.43 -4.74
CA HIS A 318 -20.03 -0.54 -6.14
C HIS A 318 -20.15 -1.95 -6.72
N PHE A 319 -20.51 -2.94 -5.88
CA PHE A 319 -20.64 -4.33 -6.27
C PHE A 319 -22.00 -4.89 -5.87
N LYS A 320 -22.46 -5.88 -6.63
CA LYS A 320 -23.56 -6.75 -6.21
C LYS A 320 -22.98 -8.16 -6.05
N VAL A 321 -22.94 -8.63 -4.81
CA VAL A 321 -22.58 -10.02 -4.49
C VAL A 321 -23.87 -10.85 -4.39
N THR A 322 -23.86 -12.06 -4.94
CA THR A 322 -24.99 -13.00 -4.92
C THR A 322 -24.52 -14.33 -4.36
N GLY A 323 -25.34 -14.96 -3.52
CA GLY A 323 -24.98 -16.16 -2.75
C GLY A 323 -24.61 -15.81 -1.31
N ASP A 324 -24.41 -16.83 -0.48
CA ASP A 324 -24.06 -16.70 0.93
C ASP A 324 -23.13 -17.86 1.35
N HIS A 325 -22.75 -17.92 2.62
CA HIS A 325 -21.88 -18.97 3.15
C HIS A 325 -22.66 -20.21 3.64
N SER A 326 -23.93 -20.38 3.26
CA SER A 326 -24.77 -21.48 3.76
C SER A 326 -24.36 -22.86 3.24
N ARG A 327 -23.68 -22.91 2.08
CA ARG A 327 -23.22 -24.15 1.46
C ARG A 327 -21.79 -24.02 0.96
N HIS A 328 -20.91 -24.88 1.47
CA HIS A 328 -19.52 -24.98 1.06
C HIS A 328 -19.36 -26.01 -0.07
N PHE A 329 -18.60 -25.65 -1.10
CA PHE A 329 -18.32 -26.50 -2.27
C PHE A 329 -16.86 -26.97 -2.32
N GLY A 330 -16.07 -26.68 -1.29
CA GLY A 330 -14.65 -26.99 -1.23
C GLY A 330 -13.77 -25.82 -1.68
N LYS A 331 -12.55 -26.11 -2.08
CA LYS A 331 -11.56 -25.10 -2.47
C LYS A 331 -11.95 -24.41 -3.78
N PHE A 332 -11.97 -23.07 -3.78
CA PHE A 332 -12.13 -22.28 -4.99
C PHE A 332 -10.82 -22.28 -5.79
N LEU A 333 -10.92 -22.53 -7.10
CA LEU A 333 -9.77 -22.55 -8.01
C LEU A 333 -9.36 -21.11 -8.39
N CYS A 334 -8.83 -20.38 -7.41
CA CYS A 334 -8.26 -19.05 -7.62
C CYS A 334 -6.83 -19.20 -8.16
N ALA A 335 -6.59 -18.78 -9.39
CA ALA A 335 -5.24 -18.75 -9.95
C ALA A 335 -5.05 -17.47 -10.78
N PRO A 336 -3.88 -16.82 -10.69
CA PRO A 336 -3.49 -15.80 -11.65
C PRO A 336 -3.60 -16.34 -13.06
N ALA A 337 -4.01 -15.50 -14.03
CA ALA A 337 -4.16 -15.92 -15.42
C ALA A 337 -2.91 -16.63 -15.97
N ALA A 338 -1.71 -16.23 -15.53
CA ALA A 338 -0.44 -16.85 -15.91
C ALA A 338 -0.17 -18.24 -15.29
N ALA A 339 -0.87 -18.62 -14.21
CA ALA A 339 -0.72 -19.91 -13.54
C ALA A 339 -1.62 -21.01 -14.15
N LEU A 340 -2.75 -20.63 -14.78
CA LEU A 340 -3.67 -21.56 -15.42
C LEU A 340 -3.08 -22.24 -16.66
N ASP A 341 -2.16 -21.57 -17.37
CA ASP A 341 -1.44 -22.15 -18.52
C ASP A 341 -0.45 -23.26 -18.13
N LYS A 342 0.08 -23.24 -16.90
CA LYS A 342 1.03 -24.27 -16.45
C LYS A 342 0.34 -25.57 -16.03
N THR A 343 -0.91 -25.50 -15.59
CA THR A 343 -1.66 -26.68 -15.15
C THR A 343 -2.28 -27.47 -16.31
N GLN A 344 -2.48 -26.86 -17.49
CA GLN A 344 -3.02 -27.58 -18.65
C GLN A 344 -1.97 -28.34 -19.48
N ASN A 345 -0.68 -27.97 -19.39
CA ASN A 345 0.41 -28.63 -20.12
C ASN A 345 1.10 -29.79 -19.35
N GLY A 346 0.66 -30.10 -18.13
CA GLY A 346 1.27 -31.15 -17.29
C GLY A 346 0.57 -32.50 -17.29
N ALA A 347 -0.59 -32.61 -17.94
CA ALA A 347 -1.44 -33.80 -17.88
C ALA A 347 -1.82 -34.29 -19.28
N LEU A 348 -0.84 -34.66 -20.10
CA LEU A 348 -1.01 -35.53 -21.29
C LEU A 348 0.38 -36.01 -21.71
N GLY A 349 0.78 -37.16 -21.18
CA GLY A 349 2.08 -37.77 -21.44
C GLY A 349 2.18 -39.20 -20.93
N CYS A 350 1.14 -40.02 -21.17
CA CYS A 350 1.26 -41.46 -21.17
C CYS A 350 0.93 -41.97 -22.57
N CYS A 351 1.94 -42.45 -23.28
CA CYS A 351 1.91 -43.55 -24.26
C CYS A 351 3.34 -44.07 -24.37
#